data_AF-A0AAV6IVH9-F1
#
_entry.id   AF-A0AAV6IVH9-F1
#
_cell.length_a   1.000
_cell.length_b   1.000
_cell.length_c   1.000
_cell.angle_alpha   90.00
_cell.angle_beta   90.00
_cell.angle_gamma   90.00
#
_symmetry.space_group_name_H-M   'P 1'
#
loop_
_entity.id
_entity.type
_entity.pdbx_description
1 polymer ?
#
loop_
_entity_poly.entity_id
_entity_poly.type
_entity_poly.pdbx_seq_one_letter_code
_entity_poly.pdbx_strand_id
1 'polypeptide(L)'
;MKPTTLTLWDQFTHHEAARMTELKGPFSVVMGVRLKVNASYDNKLETKGSTIFNFNPPLPQANVLKTWCLAHSTEIQNLDVGHLNQIRTPATFVESPSERQIIKINCLPRIVSECYWIRPVCKITDINQNFFYMSCSKCNHGTDATDDTPFWCNFCDQKVKPMPRCKFNVMLSDSTGNITATTFTKIAETMFGITAQYLKENTPEV
;
A
#
# COMPACT_ATOMS: atom_id res chain seq x y z
N MET A 1 -19.07 16.99 -11.68
CA MET A 1 -18.25 15.83 -12.11
C MET A 1 -17.77 15.11 -10.86
N LYS A 2 -17.86 13.77 -10.79
CA LYS A 2 -17.35 13.02 -9.63
C LYS A 2 -16.05 12.30 -10.03
N PRO A 3 -14.90 12.66 -9.45
CA PRO A 3 -13.65 11.95 -9.73
C PRO A 3 -13.68 10.54 -9.11
N THR A 4 -12.99 9.59 -9.76
CA THR A 4 -12.78 8.23 -9.26
C THR A 4 -11.32 8.04 -8.87
N THR A 5 -11.07 7.31 -7.77
CA THR A 5 -9.71 6.98 -7.34
C THR A 5 -9.17 5.76 -8.09
N LEU A 6 -7.95 5.87 -8.60
CA LEU A 6 -7.13 4.78 -9.10
C LEU A 6 -6.03 4.46 -8.07
N THR A 7 -6.02 3.25 -7.53
CA THR A 7 -4.98 2.76 -6.61
C THR A 7 -3.93 1.97 -7.38
N LEU A 8 -2.67 2.39 -7.26
CA LEU A 8 -1.52 1.67 -7.81
C LEU A 8 -0.90 0.81 -6.71
N TRP A 9 -0.52 -0.43 -7.03
CA TRP A 9 0.09 -1.38 -6.09
C TRP A 9 1.51 -1.78 -6.53
N ASP A 10 2.38 -2.07 -5.56
CA ASP A 10 3.72 -2.64 -5.78
C ASP A 10 4.56 -1.87 -6.82
N GLN A 11 5.13 -2.58 -7.81
CA GLN A 11 5.96 -1.97 -8.86
C GLN A 11 5.26 -0.84 -9.63
N PHE A 12 3.91 -0.84 -9.70
CA PHE A 12 3.15 0.21 -10.35
C PHE A 12 3.27 1.56 -9.64
N THR A 13 3.52 1.58 -8.32
CA THR A 13 3.76 2.83 -7.58
C THR A 13 5.12 3.43 -7.89
N HIS A 14 6.08 2.63 -8.33
CA HIS A 14 7.43 3.10 -8.60
C HIS A 14 7.66 3.45 -10.06
N HIS A 15 7.13 2.66 -10.99
CA HIS A 15 7.41 2.85 -12.41
C HIS A 15 6.31 3.68 -13.08
N GLU A 16 5.06 3.22 -13.04
CA GLU A 16 3.96 3.88 -13.73
C GLU A 16 3.55 5.19 -13.05
N ALA A 17 3.56 5.27 -11.73
CA ALA A 17 3.29 6.53 -11.02
C ALA A 17 4.35 7.59 -11.33
N ALA A 18 5.63 7.22 -11.36
CA ALA A 18 6.71 8.14 -11.74
C ALA A 18 6.51 8.65 -13.18
N ARG A 19 6.20 7.75 -14.12
CA ARG A 19 5.87 8.13 -15.50
C ARG A 19 4.65 9.05 -15.59
N MET A 20 3.62 8.85 -14.76
CA MET A 20 2.45 9.74 -14.69
C MET A 20 2.85 11.15 -14.24
N THR A 21 3.75 11.27 -13.25
CA THR A 21 4.23 12.59 -12.77
C THR A 21 5.13 13.32 -13.78
N GLU A 22 5.78 12.58 -14.67
CA GLU A 22 6.65 13.14 -15.71
C GLU A 22 5.89 13.57 -16.98
N LEU A 23 4.58 13.29 -17.08
CA LEU A 23 3.78 13.65 -18.25
C LEU A 23 3.72 15.18 -18.41
N LYS A 24 4.16 15.66 -19.57
CA LYS A 24 4.16 17.08 -19.89
C LYS A 24 2.81 17.54 -20.43
N GLY A 25 2.45 18.77 -20.08
CA GLY A 25 1.29 19.48 -20.61
C GLY A 25 0.00 19.25 -19.80
N PRO A 26 -1.00 20.12 -19.98
CA PRO A 26 -2.25 20.07 -19.24
C PRO A 26 -3.09 18.85 -19.64
N PHE A 27 -3.79 18.27 -18.66
CA PHE A 27 -4.77 17.19 -18.83
C PHE A 27 -4.25 16.01 -19.66
N SER A 28 -3.10 15.45 -19.26
CA SER A 28 -2.57 14.22 -19.87
C SER A 28 -3.58 13.08 -19.73
N VAL A 29 -3.78 12.34 -20.82
CA VAL A 29 -4.76 11.25 -20.89
C VAL A 29 -4.05 9.93 -20.63
N VAL A 30 -4.59 9.11 -19.73
CA VAL A 30 -4.04 7.80 -19.40
C VAL A 30 -5.06 6.73 -19.72
N MET A 31 -4.65 5.72 -20.49
CA MET A 31 -5.44 4.53 -20.75
C MET A 31 -4.92 3.38 -19.89
N GLY A 32 -5.76 2.90 -18.97
CA GLY A 32 -5.50 1.70 -18.18
C GLY A 32 -6.28 0.51 -18.74
N VAL A 33 -5.62 -0.62 -18.93
CA VAL A 33 -6.22 -1.87 -19.42
C VAL A 33 -6.11 -2.94 -18.35
N ARG A 34 -7.16 -3.78 -18.21
CA ARG A 34 -7.25 -4.85 -17.19
C ARG A 34 -7.14 -4.31 -15.75
N LEU A 35 -7.78 -3.19 -15.47
CA LEU A 35 -7.96 -2.71 -14.09
C LEU A 35 -8.96 -3.60 -13.36
N LYS A 36 -8.79 -3.72 -12.04
CA LYS A 36 -9.78 -4.36 -11.17
C LYS A 36 -10.69 -3.28 -10.60
N VAL A 37 -12.00 -3.57 -10.60
CA VAL A 37 -13.00 -2.73 -9.91
C VAL A 37 -13.16 -3.26 -8.50
N ASN A 38 -13.04 -2.36 -7.52
CA ASN A 38 -13.29 -2.67 -6.12
C ASN A 38 -14.67 -2.09 -5.73
N ALA A 39 -15.69 -2.96 -5.74
CA ALA A 39 -17.07 -2.58 -5.49
C ALA A 39 -17.35 -2.23 -4.01
N SER A 40 -16.47 -2.61 -3.08
CA SER A 40 -16.68 -2.41 -1.65
C SER A 40 -16.53 -0.95 -1.21
N TYR A 41 -15.98 -0.07 -2.05
CA TYR A 41 -15.68 1.33 -1.72
C TYR A 41 -15.94 2.28 -2.89
N ASP A 42 -17.22 2.51 -3.26
CA ASP A 42 -17.62 3.55 -4.23
C ASP A 42 -17.01 3.37 -5.64
N ASN A 43 -16.95 2.12 -6.12
CA ASN A 43 -16.48 1.75 -7.47
C ASN A 43 -15.07 2.28 -7.82
N LYS A 44 -14.12 2.12 -6.90
CA LYS A 44 -12.71 2.48 -7.13
C LYS A 44 -12.01 1.52 -8.08
N LEU A 45 -10.98 2.02 -8.76
CA LEU A 45 -10.14 1.25 -9.67
C LEU A 45 -8.82 0.90 -8.98
N GLU A 46 -8.33 -0.31 -9.20
CA GLU A 46 -7.04 -0.75 -8.68
C GLU A 46 -6.25 -1.56 -9.72
N THR A 47 -4.91 -1.44 -9.68
CA THR A 47 -4.02 -2.26 -10.52
C THR A 47 -4.00 -3.71 -10.05
N LYS A 48 -3.88 -4.64 -10.99
CA LYS A 48 -3.50 -6.04 -10.75
C LYS A 48 -2.26 -6.40 -11.56
N GLY A 49 -1.66 -7.56 -11.33
CA GLY A 49 -0.41 -7.96 -11.99
C GLY A 49 -0.43 -7.93 -13.54
N SER A 50 -1.61 -7.99 -14.15
CA SER A 50 -1.79 -7.90 -15.62
C SER A 50 -2.24 -6.53 -16.12
N THR A 51 -2.28 -5.51 -15.26
CA THR A 51 -2.64 -4.14 -15.65
C THR A 51 -1.53 -3.53 -16.52
N ILE A 52 -1.94 -2.81 -17.57
CA ILE A 52 -1.02 -2.09 -18.47
C ILE A 52 -1.54 -0.67 -18.64
N PHE A 53 -0.63 0.30 -18.67
CA PHE A 53 -0.93 1.70 -18.93
C PHE A 53 -0.33 2.18 -20.25
N ASN A 54 -1.09 2.97 -20.99
CA ASN A 54 -0.64 3.72 -22.15
C ASN A 54 -0.91 5.22 -21.93
N PHE A 55 0.14 6.03 -22.05
CA PHE A 55 0.11 7.45 -21.73
C PHE A 55 -0.01 8.28 -23.01
N ASN A 56 -1.01 9.16 -23.06
CA ASN A 56 -1.38 9.95 -24.24
C ASN A 56 -1.45 9.09 -25.52
N PRO A 57 -2.25 8.02 -25.53
CA PRO A 57 -2.33 7.14 -26.70
C PRO A 57 -2.84 7.93 -27.91
N PRO A 58 -2.32 7.67 -29.13
CA PRO A 58 -2.71 8.37 -30.35
C PRO A 58 -4.06 7.84 -30.87
N LEU A 59 -5.11 7.96 -30.05
CA LEU A 59 -6.44 7.45 -30.33
C LEU A 59 -7.45 8.61 -30.40
N PRO A 60 -8.43 8.57 -31.31
CA PRO A 60 -9.45 9.63 -31.44
C PRO A 60 -10.16 9.92 -30.12
N GLN A 61 -10.49 8.88 -29.35
CA GLN A 61 -11.17 8.99 -28.06
C GLN A 61 -10.32 9.75 -27.03
N ALA A 62 -9.00 9.52 -27.02
CA ALA A 62 -8.09 10.22 -26.13
C ALA A 62 -7.98 11.71 -26.49
N ASN A 63 -7.95 12.02 -27.79
CA ASN A 63 -7.96 13.40 -28.26
C ASN A 63 -9.27 14.13 -27.92
N VAL A 64 -10.42 13.47 -28.10
CA VAL A 64 -11.73 14.02 -27.72
C VAL A 64 -11.78 14.33 -26.22
N LEU A 65 -11.34 13.39 -25.38
CA LEU A 65 -11.29 13.59 -23.94
C LEU A 65 -10.36 14.75 -23.56
N LYS A 66 -9.18 14.84 -24.17
CA LYS A 66 -8.22 15.92 -23.91
C LYS A 66 -8.80 17.29 -24.28
N THR A 67 -9.41 17.42 -25.46
CA THR A 67 -10.08 18.66 -25.89
C THR A 67 -11.21 19.04 -24.94
N TRP A 68 -12.00 18.06 -24.50
CA TRP A 68 -13.06 18.30 -23.53
C TRP A 68 -12.51 18.79 -22.18
N CYS A 69 -11.44 18.17 -21.66
CA CYS A 69 -10.81 18.60 -20.41
C CYS A 69 -10.25 20.02 -20.49
N LEU A 70 -9.66 20.39 -21.64
CA LEU A 70 -9.17 21.76 -21.86
C LEU A 70 -10.31 22.78 -21.83
N ALA A 71 -11.44 22.46 -22.46
CA ALA A 71 -12.63 23.32 -22.47
C ALA A 71 -13.27 23.49 -21.08
N HIS A 72 -13.13 22.49 -20.19
CA HIS A 72 -13.71 22.50 -18.83
C HIS A 72 -12.63 22.63 -17.75
N SER A 73 -11.48 23.22 -18.09
CA SER A 73 -10.30 23.25 -17.22
C SER A 73 -10.56 23.90 -15.86
N THR A 74 -11.29 25.02 -15.82
CA THR A 74 -11.68 25.73 -14.59
C THR A 74 -12.55 24.85 -13.67
N GLU A 75 -13.51 24.12 -14.24
CA GLU A 75 -14.37 23.22 -13.46
C GLU A 75 -13.58 22.06 -12.85
N ILE A 76 -12.65 21.50 -13.63
CA ILE A 76 -11.80 20.38 -13.18
C ILE A 76 -10.85 20.85 -12.07
N GLN A 77 -10.27 22.04 -12.17
CA GLN A 77 -9.38 22.61 -11.14
C GLN A 77 -10.11 22.92 -9.83
N ASN A 78 -11.41 23.22 -9.91
CA ASN A 78 -12.25 23.49 -8.74
C ASN A 78 -12.86 22.23 -8.10
N LEU A 79 -12.55 21.03 -8.61
CA LEU A 79 -12.99 19.79 -7.97
C LEU A 79 -12.26 19.58 -6.64
N ASP A 80 -13.02 19.39 -5.57
CA ASP A 80 -12.48 19.00 -4.28
C ASP A 80 -11.99 17.55 -4.32
N VAL A 81 -10.68 17.38 -4.55
CA VAL A 81 -9.97 16.09 -4.56
C VAL A 81 -9.20 15.83 -3.27
N GLY A 82 -9.24 16.75 -2.30
CA GLY A 82 -8.40 16.71 -1.08
C GLY A 82 -8.59 15.45 -0.23
N HIS A 83 -9.78 14.85 -0.27
CA HIS A 83 -10.12 13.64 0.48
C HIS A 83 -9.79 12.31 -0.23
N LEU A 84 -9.44 12.33 -1.52
CA LEU A 84 -9.23 11.11 -2.33
C LEU A 84 -7.76 10.67 -2.42
N ASN A 85 -6.82 11.52 -2.02
CA ASN A 85 -5.37 11.26 -2.02
C ASN A 85 -4.89 10.57 -0.73
N GLN A 86 -5.70 9.71 -0.12
CA GLN A 86 -5.21 8.87 0.97
C GLN A 86 -4.30 7.80 0.35
N ILE A 87 -2.99 7.98 0.51
CA ILE A 87 -1.99 6.95 0.27
C ILE A 87 -2.34 5.79 1.22
N ARG A 88 -2.94 4.71 0.67
CA ARG A 88 -3.39 3.54 1.44
C ARG A 88 -2.26 2.56 1.80
N THR A 89 -1.08 2.82 1.25
CA THR A 89 0.17 2.16 1.65
C THR A 89 0.90 3.13 2.57
N PRO A 90 1.47 2.73 3.71
CA PRO A 90 2.36 3.62 4.44
C PRO A 90 3.51 3.97 3.49
N ALA A 91 3.49 5.18 2.92
CA ALA A 91 4.65 5.69 2.21
C ALA A 91 5.80 5.69 3.22
N THR A 92 6.98 5.28 2.77
CA THR A 92 8.24 5.41 3.53
C THR A 92 8.54 6.86 3.94
N PHE A 93 7.79 7.83 3.41
CA PHE A 93 7.79 9.23 3.80
C PHE A 93 6.35 9.67 4.05
N VAL A 94 5.87 9.48 5.27
CA VAL A 94 4.83 10.36 5.77
C VAL A 94 5.51 11.42 6.62
N GLU A 95 5.24 12.69 6.32
CA GLU A 95 5.61 13.79 7.20
C GLU A 95 5.11 13.49 8.61
N SER A 96 5.93 13.81 9.62
CA SER A 96 5.56 13.56 11.01
C SER A 96 4.24 14.27 11.31
N PRO A 97 3.25 13.58 11.91
CA PRO A 97 1.94 14.18 12.16
C PRO A 97 2.06 15.35 13.13
N SER A 98 1.25 16.38 12.92
CA SER A 98 1.06 17.43 13.92
C SER A 98 0.33 16.88 15.15
N GLU A 99 0.49 17.52 16.31
CA GLU A 99 -0.21 17.13 17.56
C GLU A 99 -1.73 17.05 17.41
N ARG A 100 -2.32 17.85 16.50
CA ARG A 100 -3.77 17.86 16.25
C ARG A 100 -4.26 16.64 15.47
N GLN A 101 -3.37 15.98 14.71
CA GLN A 101 -3.70 14.79 13.93
C GLN A 101 -3.60 13.51 14.75
N ILE A 102 -2.89 13.56 15.88
CA ILE A 102 -2.73 12.42 16.78
C ILE A 102 -3.97 12.29 17.66
N ILE A 103 -4.66 11.18 17.50
CA ILE A 103 -5.84 10.84 18.30
C ILE A 103 -5.48 9.82 19.39
N LYS A 104 -6.34 9.71 20.39
CA LYS A 104 -6.25 8.71 21.46
C LYS A 104 -6.85 7.39 20.99
N ILE A 105 -6.39 6.28 21.57
CA ILE A 105 -6.86 4.94 21.19
C ILE A 105 -8.37 4.80 21.35
N ASN A 106 -8.96 5.36 22.41
CA ASN A 106 -10.42 5.30 22.62
C ASN A 106 -11.25 6.07 21.56
N CYS A 107 -10.63 6.93 20.76
CA CYS A 107 -11.27 7.63 19.66
C CYS A 107 -11.24 6.82 18.36
N LEU A 108 -10.53 5.70 18.32
CA LEU A 108 -10.51 4.83 17.15
C LEU A 108 -11.86 4.12 16.98
N PRO A 109 -12.32 3.96 15.73
CA PRO A 109 -13.48 3.13 15.48
C PRO A 109 -13.18 1.68 15.85
N ARG A 110 -14.22 0.92 16.23
CA ARG A 110 -14.10 -0.51 16.56
C ARG A 110 -13.52 -1.33 15.41
N ILE A 111 -13.75 -0.89 14.17
CA ILE A 111 -13.16 -1.43 12.95
C ILE A 111 -12.37 -0.30 12.30
N VAL A 112 -11.05 -0.43 12.30
CA VAL A 112 -10.13 0.54 11.72
C VAL A 112 -10.05 0.30 10.21
N SER A 113 -10.79 1.10 9.43
CA SER A 113 -10.80 1.02 7.95
C SER A 113 -9.95 2.09 7.27
N GLU A 114 -9.43 3.04 8.05
CA GLU A 114 -8.62 4.18 7.59
C GLU A 114 -7.30 4.26 8.36
N CYS A 115 -6.38 5.11 7.89
CA CYS A 115 -5.12 5.37 8.58
C CYS A 115 -5.31 6.44 9.66
N TYR A 116 -4.83 6.15 10.88
CA TYR A 116 -4.89 7.07 12.01
C TYR A 116 -3.50 7.29 12.61
N TRP A 117 -3.25 8.51 13.08
CA TRP A 117 -2.06 8.83 13.86
C TRP A 117 -2.37 8.65 15.34
N ILE A 118 -1.55 7.84 16.01
CA ILE A 118 -1.63 7.59 17.45
C ILE A 118 -0.23 7.67 18.05
N ARG A 119 -0.14 7.91 19.37
CA ARG A 119 1.12 7.88 20.13
C ARG A 119 1.09 6.82 21.24
N PRO A 120 1.14 5.52 20.88
CA PRO A 120 1.08 4.44 21.85
C PRO A 120 2.47 4.03 22.36
N VAL A 121 2.48 3.33 23.48
CA VAL A 121 3.55 2.43 23.89
C VAL A 121 3.30 1.07 23.25
N CYS A 122 4.30 0.55 22.53
CA CYS A 122 4.27 -0.76 21.88
C CYS A 122 4.79 -1.84 22.83
N LYS A 123 4.09 -2.98 22.92
CA LYS A 123 4.48 -4.14 23.73
C LYS A 123 4.24 -5.44 22.96
N ILE A 124 5.14 -6.41 23.14
CA ILE A 124 4.91 -7.80 22.72
C ILE A 124 4.23 -8.51 23.90
N THR A 125 3.01 -9.01 23.69
CA THR A 125 2.23 -9.68 24.74
C THR A 125 2.27 -11.20 24.65
N ASP A 126 2.61 -11.73 23.48
CA ASP A 126 2.77 -13.16 23.24
C ASP A 126 4.16 -13.40 22.64
N ILE A 127 5.00 -14.12 23.38
CA ILE A 127 6.37 -14.46 22.92
C ILE A 127 6.41 -15.74 22.09
N ASN A 128 5.31 -16.51 22.05
CA ASN A 128 5.22 -17.79 21.34
C ASN A 128 4.58 -17.62 19.95
N GLN A 129 4.49 -16.39 19.46
CA GLN A 129 3.99 -16.09 18.13
C GLN A 129 5.04 -16.35 17.04
N ASN A 130 4.59 -16.59 15.82
CA ASN A 130 5.48 -16.64 14.65
C ASN A 130 5.96 -15.22 14.29
N PHE A 131 7.23 -14.94 14.62
CA PHE A 131 7.86 -13.63 14.42
C PHE A 131 8.30 -13.35 12.99
N PHE A 132 8.26 -14.37 12.13
CA PHE A 132 8.57 -14.24 10.73
C PHE A 132 7.59 -15.05 9.88
N TYR A 133 7.56 -14.74 8.59
CA TYR A 133 6.93 -15.57 7.57
C TYR A 133 7.80 -15.59 6.33
N MET A 134 7.71 -16.67 5.55
CA MET A 134 8.40 -16.76 4.26
C MET A 134 7.60 -16.01 3.19
N SER A 135 8.30 -15.30 2.30
CA SER A 135 7.67 -14.50 1.26
C SER A 135 8.43 -14.57 -0.07
N CYS A 136 7.77 -14.21 -1.16
CA CYS A 136 8.43 -13.94 -2.43
C CYS A 136 9.45 -12.81 -2.27
N SER A 137 10.70 -13.07 -2.64
CA SER A 137 11.78 -12.07 -2.67
C SER A 137 11.51 -10.86 -3.57
N LYS A 138 10.58 -10.96 -4.53
CA LYS A 138 10.21 -9.86 -5.45
C LYS A 138 8.93 -9.13 -5.03
N CYS A 139 7.80 -9.82 -4.88
CA CYS A 139 6.50 -9.20 -4.61
C CYS A 139 6.06 -9.24 -3.15
N ASN A 140 6.88 -9.75 -2.23
CA ASN A 140 6.61 -9.81 -0.78
C ASN A 140 5.36 -10.61 -0.36
N HIS A 141 4.67 -11.28 -1.28
CA HIS A 141 3.54 -12.13 -0.97
C HIS A 141 4.02 -13.35 -0.16
N GLY A 142 3.28 -13.68 0.89
CA GLY A 142 3.57 -14.83 1.74
C GLY A 142 3.57 -16.15 0.97
N THR A 143 4.38 -17.09 1.42
CA THR A 143 4.50 -18.44 0.85
C THR A 143 4.83 -19.43 1.96
N ASP A 144 4.42 -20.68 1.77
CA ASP A 144 4.80 -21.80 2.64
C ASP A 144 6.09 -22.50 2.16
N ALA A 145 6.74 -21.96 1.13
CA ALA A 145 8.01 -22.49 0.64
C ALA A 145 9.16 -22.22 1.62
N THR A 146 9.92 -23.27 1.91
CA THR A 146 11.12 -23.22 2.77
C THR A 146 12.33 -22.65 2.01
N ASP A 147 13.34 -22.13 2.75
CA ASP A 147 14.47 -21.36 2.17
C ASP A 147 15.16 -22.05 0.99
N ASP A 148 15.28 -23.37 1.07
CA ASP A 148 16.11 -24.15 0.17
C ASP A 148 15.41 -24.50 -1.14
N THR A 149 14.10 -24.23 -1.23
CA THR A 149 13.30 -24.65 -2.38
C THR A 149 12.76 -23.44 -3.13
N PRO A 150 13.37 -23.05 -4.27
CA PRO A 150 12.80 -22.02 -5.11
C PRO A 150 11.41 -22.46 -5.61
N PHE A 151 10.42 -21.60 -5.43
CA PHE A 151 9.03 -21.88 -5.73
C PHE A 151 8.53 -21.05 -6.92
N TRP A 152 7.44 -21.49 -7.55
CA TRP A 152 6.77 -20.71 -8.58
C TRP A 152 5.86 -19.67 -7.90
N CYS A 153 6.18 -18.39 -8.04
CA CYS A 153 5.34 -17.32 -7.49
C CYS A 153 4.23 -16.97 -8.49
N ASN A 154 2.98 -17.29 -8.15
CA ASN A 154 1.81 -16.99 -8.99
C ASN A 154 1.59 -15.50 -9.26
N PHE A 155 2.12 -14.61 -8.40
CA PHE A 155 2.00 -13.17 -8.57
C PHE A 155 3.09 -12.59 -9.50
N CYS A 156 4.28 -13.18 -9.46
CA CYS A 156 5.42 -12.77 -10.28
C CYS A 156 5.56 -13.57 -11.58
N ASP A 157 4.75 -14.63 -11.73
CA ASP A 157 4.76 -15.64 -12.79
C ASP A 157 6.16 -16.15 -13.16
N GLN A 158 6.95 -16.44 -12.14
CA GLN A 158 8.32 -16.91 -12.31
C GLN A 158 8.81 -17.68 -11.08
N LYS A 159 9.88 -18.47 -11.28
CA LYS A 159 10.57 -19.18 -10.19
C LYS A 159 11.40 -18.18 -9.38
N VAL A 160 11.16 -18.13 -8.07
CA VAL A 160 11.81 -17.22 -7.12
C VAL A 160 12.25 -17.97 -5.89
N LYS A 161 13.22 -17.42 -5.17
CA LYS A 161 13.57 -17.91 -3.83
C LYS A 161 12.66 -17.28 -2.78
N PRO A 162 12.19 -18.07 -1.79
CA PRO A 162 11.52 -17.50 -0.63
C PRO A 162 12.53 -16.74 0.24
N MET A 163 12.05 -15.75 0.99
CA MET A 163 12.87 -14.93 1.88
C MET A 163 12.08 -14.59 3.15
N PRO A 164 12.68 -14.71 4.34
CA PRO A 164 12.00 -14.41 5.59
C PRO A 164 11.68 -12.91 5.69
N ARG A 165 10.54 -12.60 6.31
CA ARG A 165 10.09 -11.24 6.61
C ARG A 165 9.56 -11.18 8.04
N CYS A 166 9.89 -10.11 8.76
CA CYS A 166 9.40 -9.87 10.12
C CYS A 166 7.88 -9.72 10.14
N LYS A 167 7.25 -10.29 11.16
CA LYS A 167 5.83 -10.14 11.50
C LYS A 167 5.70 -10.18 13.02
N PHE A 168 5.19 -9.12 13.63
CA PHE A 168 4.94 -9.10 15.06
C PHE A 168 3.51 -8.67 15.32
N ASN A 169 2.79 -9.49 16.07
CA ASN A 169 1.58 -9.10 16.77
C ASN A 169 1.99 -8.35 18.04
N VAL A 170 1.55 -7.10 18.13
CA VAL A 170 1.90 -6.17 19.19
C VAL A 170 0.63 -5.61 19.82
N MET A 171 0.72 -5.28 21.10
CA MET A 171 -0.28 -4.47 21.78
C MET A 171 0.21 -3.04 21.83
N LEU A 172 -0.59 -2.13 21.29
CA LEU A 172 -0.39 -0.69 21.37
C LEU A 172 -1.27 -0.16 22.50
N SER A 173 -0.69 0.61 23.42
CA SER A 173 -1.40 1.11 24.61
C SER A 173 -1.13 2.59 24.85
N ASP A 174 -2.14 3.33 25.27
CA ASP A 174 -2.04 4.71 25.74
C ASP A 174 -2.83 4.89 27.05
N SER A 175 -2.97 6.13 27.52
CA SER A 175 -3.74 6.42 28.75
C SER A 175 -5.24 6.11 28.65
N THR A 176 -5.76 5.79 27.47
CA THR A 176 -7.19 5.61 27.20
C THR A 176 -7.60 4.20 26.82
N GLY A 177 -6.65 3.35 26.44
CA GLY A 177 -6.97 1.98 26.08
C GLY A 177 -5.80 1.23 25.45
N ASN A 178 -6.14 0.08 24.89
CA ASN A 178 -5.22 -0.78 24.15
C ASN A 178 -5.87 -1.28 22.86
N ILE A 179 -5.04 -1.54 21.85
CA ILE A 179 -5.41 -2.20 20.60
C ILE A 179 -4.35 -3.23 20.22
N THR A 180 -4.77 -4.31 19.59
CA THR A 180 -3.86 -5.27 18.97
C THR A 180 -3.59 -4.84 17.54
N ALA A 181 -2.32 -4.86 17.13
CA ALA A 181 -1.90 -4.55 15.77
C ALA A 181 -0.86 -5.57 15.30
N THR A 182 -0.67 -5.66 13.98
CA THR A 182 0.42 -6.45 13.39
C THR A 182 1.34 -5.51 12.62
N THR A 183 2.64 -5.57 12.93
CA THR A 183 3.69 -4.86 12.19
C THR A 183 4.46 -5.84 11.31
N PHE A 184 4.87 -5.37 10.13
CA PHE A 184 5.46 -6.21 9.08
C PHE A 184 6.76 -5.63 8.54
N THR A 185 7.61 -6.52 8.03
CA THR A 185 8.78 -6.21 7.19
C THR A 185 9.73 -5.19 7.85
N LYS A 186 10.19 -4.19 7.09
CA LYS A 186 11.20 -3.21 7.51
C LYS A 186 10.76 -2.33 8.68
N ILE A 187 9.45 -2.07 8.80
CA ILE A 187 8.91 -1.31 9.94
C ILE A 187 9.13 -2.10 11.23
N ALA A 188 8.80 -3.39 11.22
CA ALA A 188 9.03 -4.27 12.36
C ALA A 188 10.53 -4.41 12.69
N GLU A 189 11.38 -4.56 11.67
CA GLU A 189 12.84 -4.62 11.86
C GLU A 189 13.39 -3.35 12.53
N THR A 190 12.89 -2.19 12.10
CA THR A 190 13.30 -0.89 12.67
C THR A 190 12.77 -0.70 14.09
N MET A 191 11.52 -1.09 14.34
CA MET A 191 10.89 -0.97 15.67
C MET A 191 11.62 -1.81 16.73
N PHE A 192 12.11 -2.99 16.37
CA PHE A 192 12.69 -3.94 17.32
C PHE A 192 14.21 -4.13 17.18
N GLY A 193 14.84 -3.51 16.18
CA GLY A 193 16.28 -3.63 15.94
C GLY A 193 16.73 -5.05 15.60
N ILE A 194 15.86 -5.84 14.96
CA ILE A 194 16.06 -7.27 14.70
C ILE A 194 15.69 -7.61 13.26
N THR A 195 16.48 -8.45 12.59
CA THR A 195 16.24 -8.82 11.19
C THR A 195 15.38 -10.07 11.08
N ALA A 196 14.66 -10.21 9.96
CA ALA A 196 13.87 -11.41 9.69
C ALA A 196 14.72 -12.68 9.61
N GLN A 197 15.95 -12.56 9.10
CA GLN A 197 16.91 -13.66 9.02
C GLN A 197 17.31 -14.15 10.42
N TYR A 198 17.65 -13.21 11.32
CA TYR A 198 18.02 -13.57 12.69
C TYR A 198 16.87 -14.28 13.41
N LEU A 199 15.64 -13.77 13.26
CA LEU A 199 14.46 -14.43 13.83
C LEU A 199 14.32 -15.86 13.32
N LYS A 200 14.36 -16.05 12.01
CA LYS A 200 14.26 -17.39 11.43
C LYS A 200 15.31 -18.38 11.96
N GLU A 201 16.56 -17.93 12.11
CA GLU A 201 17.66 -18.78 12.58
C GLU A 201 17.58 -19.08 14.08
N ASN A 202 16.91 -18.24 14.88
CA ASN A 202 16.93 -18.28 16.35
C ASN A 202 15.56 -18.50 17.00
N THR A 203 14.47 -18.57 16.21
CA THR A 203 13.15 -18.95 16.72
C THR A 203 12.68 -20.24 16.04
N PRO A 204 12.30 -21.27 16.81
CA PRO A 204 11.73 -22.48 16.24
C PRO A 204 10.40 -22.16 15.55
N GLU A 205 10.12 -22.82 14.42
CA GLU A 205 8.78 -22.82 13.83
C GLU A 205 7.82 -23.48 14.82
N VAL A 206 6.78 -22.76 15.26
CA VAL A 206 5.72 -23.24 16.16
C VAL A 206 4.63 -23.96 15.38
#